data_AF-A0A326U3D8-F1
#
_entry.id   AF-A0A326U3D8-F1
#
_cell.length_a   1.000
_cell.length_b   1.000
_cell.length_c   1.000
_cell.angle_alpha   90.00
_cell.angle_beta   90.00
_cell.angle_gamma   90.00
#
_symmetry.space_group_name_H-M   'P 1'
#
loop_
_entity.id
_entity.type
_entity.pdbx_description
1 polymer ?
#
loop_
_entity_poly.entity_id
_entity_poly.type
_entity_poly.pdbx_seq_one_letter_code
_entity_poly.pdbx_strand_id
1 'polypeptide(L)' 'MRGAKKRRQEESLGQQVEQARVQWVGKFVVGGLGDGIEQYGRIESISDDGDVVLVCSAPYERVLVFSLCFLSLFRLA' A
#
# COMPACT_ATOMS: atom_id res chain seq x y z
N MET A 1 -30.53 -2.14 15.49
CA MET A 1 -29.40 -1.19 15.68
C MET A 1 -28.09 -1.67 15.05
N ARG A 2 -28.05 -2.05 13.75
CA ARG A 2 -26.83 -2.61 13.10
C ARG A 2 -26.20 -1.74 12.00
N GLY A 3 -26.81 -0.62 11.61
CA GLY A 3 -26.34 0.19 10.46
C GLY A 3 -25.24 1.22 10.75
N ALA A 4 -25.17 1.77 11.97
CA ALA A 4 -24.24 2.87 12.27
C ALA A 4 -22.78 2.42 12.43
N LYS A 5 -22.55 1.16 12.83
CA LYS A 5 -21.20 0.64 13.09
C LYS A 5 -20.43 0.31 11.80
N LYS A 6 -21.15 -0.10 10.75
CA LYS A 6 -20.57 -0.45 9.44
C LYS A 6 -20.16 0.80 8.64
N ARG A 7 -21.01 1.83 8.60
CA ARG A 7 -20.70 3.11 7.92
C ARG A 7 -19.46 3.80 8.47
N ARG A 8 -19.24 3.77 9.79
CA ARG A 8 -18.04 4.38 10.41
C ARG A 8 -16.74 3.65 10.04
N GLN A 9 -16.79 2.35 9.75
CA GLN A 9 -15.59 1.60 9.34
C GLN A 9 -15.26 1.87 7.87
N GLU A 10 -16.27 1.90 7.00
CA GLU A 10 -16.10 2.23 5.57
C GLU A 10 -15.56 3.66 5.39
N GLU A 11 -16.07 4.63 6.15
CA GLU A 11 -15.59 6.02 6.14
C GLU A 11 -14.13 6.13 6.63
N SER A 12 -13.74 5.31 7.62
CA SER A 12 -12.37 5.28 8.12
C SER A 12 -11.36 4.69 7.14
N LEU A 13 -11.76 3.68 6.35
CA LEU A 13 -10.89 3.08 5.34
C LEU A 13 -10.68 4.04 4.17
N GLY A 14 -11.75 4.68 3.67
CA GLY A 14 -11.65 5.63 2.58
C GLY A 14 -10.70 6.79 2.88
N GLN A 15 -10.74 7.33 4.11
CA GLN A 15 -9.80 8.37 4.55
C GLN A 15 -8.34 7.86 4.60
N GLN A 16 -8.11 6.64 5.09
CA GLN A 16 -6.77 6.04 5.14
C GLN A 16 -6.21 5.80 3.75
N VAL A 17 -7.02 5.28 2.82
CA VAL A 17 -6.65 5.07 1.42
C VAL A 17 -6.27 6.39 0.77
N GLU A 18 -7.08 7.44 0.95
CA GLU A 18 -6.82 8.73 0.33
C GLU A 18 -5.53 9.38 0.86
N GLN A 19 -5.30 9.33 2.18
CA GLN A 19 -4.04 9.77 2.78
C GLN A 19 -2.85 8.98 2.23
N ALA A 20 -3.01 7.65 2.10
CA ALA A 20 -1.95 6.80 1.58
C ALA A 20 -1.64 7.10 0.11
N ARG A 21 -2.65 7.39 -0.72
CA ARG A 21 -2.45 7.78 -2.12
C ARG A 21 -1.59 9.03 -2.22
N VAL A 22 -1.93 10.07 -1.46
CA VAL A 22 -1.18 11.34 -1.45
C VAL A 22 0.27 11.12 -1.01
N GLN A 23 0.49 10.29 0.01
CA GLN A 23 1.81 10.10 0.59
C GLN A 23 2.71 9.18 -0.25
N TRP A 24 2.16 8.14 -0.86
CA TRP A 24 2.96 7.02 -1.37
C TRP A 24 2.88 6.83 -2.89
N VAL A 25 1.75 7.12 -3.54
CA VAL A 25 1.61 6.88 -4.99
C VAL A 25 2.63 7.72 -5.76
N GLY A 26 3.32 7.08 -6.70
CA GLY A 26 4.40 7.66 -7.48
C GLY A 26 5.75 7.72 -6.76
N LYS A 27 5.82 7.35 -5.47
CA LYS A 27 7.08 7.36 -4.70
C LYS A 27 7.82 6.04 -4.83
N PHE A 28 9.14 6.14 -4.76
CA PHE A 28 10.00 4.98 -4.59
C PHE A 28 10.04 4.56 -3.13
N VAL A 29 9.99 3.26 -2.92
CA VAL A 29 10.01 2.64 -1.60
C VAL A 29 11.06 1.54 -1.55
N VAL A 30 11.55 1.30 -0.34
CA VAL A 30 12.36 0.14 0.01
C VAL A 30 11.73 -0.55 1.22
N GLY A 31 11.57 -1.86 1.15
CA GLY A 31 10.96 -2.63 2.25
C GLY A 31 11.08 -4.14 2.04
N GLY A 32 10.95 -4.89 3.13
CA GLY A 32 11.10 -6.34 3.13
C GLY A 32 9.76 -7.06 3.00
N LEU A 33 9.69 -8.08 2.15
CA LEU A 33 8.52 -8.95 1.98
C LEU A 33 8.69 -10.34 2.62
N GLY A 34 9.67 -10.47 3.51
CA GLY A 34 10.13 -11.76 4.04
C GLY A 34 11.50 -12.13 3.47
N ASP A 35 12.15 -13.11 4.11
CA ASP A 35 13.45 -13.69 3.72
C ASP A 35 14.68 -12.76 3.78
N GLY A 36 14.54 -11.58 4.40
CA GLY A 36 15.65 -10.64 4.62
C GLY A 36 16.12 -9.90 3.36
N ILE A 37 15.41 -10.03 2.25
CA ILE A 37 15.70 -9.31 1.00
C ILE A 37 14.89 -8.01 0.98
N GLU A 38 15.59 -6.88 0.89
CA GLU A 38 14.96 -5.58 0.62
C GLU A 38 14.52 -5.50 -0.84
N GLN A 39 13.26 -5.11 -1.05
CA GLN A 39 12.71 -4.85 -2.38
C GLN A 39 12.58 -3.36 -2.60
N TYR A 40 13.13 -2.93 -3.74
CA TYR A 40 13.04 -1.57 -4.23
C TYR A 40 11.97 -1.50 -5.31
N GLY A 41 11.12 -0.49 -5.27
CA GLY A 41 10.11 -0.30 -6.30
C GLY A 41 9.38 1.01 -6.17
N ARG A 42 8.44 1.24 -7.09
CA ARG A 42 7.57 2.41 -7.08
C ARG A 42 6.13 1.98 -6.79
N ILE A 43 5.47 2.70 -5.89
CA ILE A 43 4.04 2.51 -5.68
C ILE A 43 3.31 3.11 -6.88
N GLU A 44 2.67 2.28 -7.68
CA GLU A 44 1.99 2.69 -8.90
C GLU A 44 0.57 3.17 -8.61
N SER A 45 -0.17 2.43 -7.78
CA SER A 45 -1.56 2.75 -7.44
C SER A 45 -1.99 2.14 -6.11
N ILE A 46 -3.06 2.69 -5.52
CA ILE A 46 -3.78 2.12 -4.37
C ILE A 46 -5.27 2.11 -4.72
N SER A 47 -5.93 0.95 -4.70
CA SER A 47 -7.37 0.80 -4.97
C SER A 47 -8.24 1.37 -3.85
N ASP A 48 -9.55 1.55 -4.09
CA ASP A 48 -10.49 2.01 -3.05
C ASP A 48 -10.66 1.00 -1.92
N ASP A 49 -10.42 -0.28 -2.20
CA ASP A 49 -10.42 -1.37 -1.21
C ASP A 49 -9.09 -1.46 -0.44
N GLY A 50 -8.10 -0.64 -0.79
CA GLY A 50 -6.79 -0.59 -0.15
C GLY A 50 -5.79 -1.60 -0.70
N ASP A 51 -5.97 -2.13 -1.90
CA ASP A 51 -4.93 -2.91 -2.57
C ASP A 51 -3.88 -1.99 -3.17
N VAL A 52 -2.61 -2.27 -2.89
CA VAL A 52 -1.45 -1.49 -3.29
C VAL A 52 -0.73 -2.23 -4.40
N VAL A 53 -0.41 -1.53 -5.49
CA VAL A 53 0.41 -2.04 -6.59
C VAL A 53 1.81 -1.46 -6.48
N LEU A 54 2.79 -2.32 -6.22
CA LEU A 54 4.21 -2.00 -6.20
C LEU A 54 4.87 -2.58 -7.46
N VAL A 55 5.51 -1.73 -8.24
CA VAL A 55 6.33 -2.14 -9.38
C VAL A 55 7.78 -2.18 -8.93
N CYS A 56 8.34 -3.38 -8.78
CA CYS A 56 9.72 -3.58 -8.35
C CYS A 56 10.72 -3.21 -9.45
N SER A 57 11.79 -2.57 -9.04
CA SER A 57 12.95 -2.28 -9.87
C SER A 57 13.83 -3.54 -10.03
N ALA A 58 14.72 -3.51 -11.02
CA ALA A 58 15.73 -4.55 -11.22
C ALA A 58 16.49 -4.91 -9.92
N PRO A 59 16.91 -6.18 -9.74
CA PRO A 59 16.96 -7.27 -10.73
C PRO A 59 15.71 -8.16 -10.77
N TYR A 60 14.72 -7.91 -9.92
CA TYR A 60 13.55 -8.78 -9.75
C TYR A 60 12.28 -8.12 -10.28
N GLU A 61 12.35 -7.48 -11.46
CA GLU A 61 11.24 -6.75 -12.09
C GLU A 61 9.92 -7.55 -12.02
N ARG A 62 9.11 -7.23 -11.02
CA ARG A 62 7.91 -7.95 -10.61
C ARG A 62 6.88 -6.94 -10.16
N VAL A 63 5.61 -7.28 -10.34
CA VAL A 63 4.49 -6.52 -9.78
C VAL A 63 4.00 -7.25 -8.55
N LEU A 64 3.87 -6.52 -7.45
CA LEU A 64 3.36 -7.03 -6.20
C LEU A 64 2.07 -6.31 -5.87
N VAL A 65 1.05 -7.10 -5.50
CA VAL A 65 -0.24 -6.59 -5.04
C VAL A 65 -0.41 -7.02 -3.60
N PHE A 66 -0.61 -6.07 -2.70
CA PHE A 66 -0.77 -6.34 -1.27
C PHE A 66 -1.68 -5.31 -0.59
N SER A 67 -2.23 -5.67 0.56
CA SER A 67 -3.10 -4.77 1.33
C SER A 67 -2.34 -3.59 1.93
N LEU A 68 -2.99 -2.42 1.99
CA LEU A 68 -2.51 -1.17 2.58
C LEU A 68 -1.90 -1.35 3.99
N CYS A 69 -2.38 -2.30 4.77
CA CYS A 69 -1.84 -2.61 6.09
C CYS A 69 -0.33 -2.97 6.07
N PHE A 70 0.14 -3.60 5.00
CA PHE A 70 1.54 -4.01 4.84
C PHE A 70 2.44 -2.88 4.36
N LEU A 71 1.88 -1.71 4.04
CA LEU A 71 2.68 -0.55 3.64
C LEU A 71 3.62 -0.07 4.77
N SER A 72 3.28 -0.39 6.03
CA SER A 72 4.12 -0.15 7.21
C SER A 72 5.48 -0.88 7.18
N LEU A 73 5.64 -1.90 6.33
CA LEU A 73 6.91 -2.61 6.10
C LEU A 73 7.86 -1.87 5.15
N PHE A 74 7.39 -0.77 4.56
CA PHE A 74 8.12 0.00 3.57
C PHE A 74 8.45 1.39 4.10
N ARG A 75 9.57 1.93 3.64
CA ARG A 75 9.96 3.33 3.83
C ARG A 75 10.19 3.98 2.47
N LEU A 76 10.01 5.30 2.41
CA LEU A 76 10.39 6.07 1.24
C LEU A 76 11.92 5.96 1.03
N ALA A 77 12.31 5.70 -0.21
CA ALA A 77 13.71 5.56 -0.63
C ALA A 77 14.32 6.91 -1.03
#